data_AF-A0A7V9E6R0-F1
#
_entry.id   AF-A0A7V9E6R0-F1
#
_cell.length_a   1.000
_cell.length_b   1.000
_cell.length_c   1.000
_cell.angle_alpha   90.00
_cell.angle_beta   90.00
_cell.angle_gamma   90.00
#
_symmetry.space_group_name_H-M   'P 1'
#
loop_
_entity.id
_entity.type
_entity.pdbx_description
1 polymer ?
#
loop_
_entity_poly.entity_id
_entity_poly.type
_entity_poly.pdbx_seq_one_letter_code
_entity_poly.pdbx_strand_id
1 'polypeptide(L)'
;VSDDVLRCGAEVVVHAYSDGRAPGLARVQDLGVEAVTFPAAGTSEDIAMLLADEKGASLIVAVGTHATLVEFLDKGRAGMASTFLTRLRLGGKLVDAKGVSRLYRPRISNAALFLLVIAALAAIVAALAVSTPALAWLQIFRDAWDSFVFWLEDIFS
;
A
#
# COMPACT_ATOMS: atom_id res chain seq x y z
N VAL A 1 6.54 1.85 21.90
CA VAL A 1 7.68 1.21 21.19
C VAL A 1 8.29 0.17 22.11
N SER A 2 8.34 -1.10 21.69
CA SER A 2 9.00 -2.18 22.43
C SER A 2 10.52 -2.12 22.28
N ASP A 3 11.24 -2.76 23.19
CA ASP A 3 12.72 -2.76 23.17
C ASP A 3 13.27 -3.54 21.96
N ASP A 4 12.58 -4.60 21.52
CA ASP A 4 12.96 -5.36 20.32
C ASP A 4 12.97 -4.48 19.06
N VAL A 5 12.03 -3.52 18.97
CA VAL A 5 11.97 -2.57 17.84
C VAL A 5 13.14 -1.59 17.89
N LEU A 6 13.61 -1.20 19.07
CA LEU A 6 14.79 -0.34 19.19
C LEU A 6 16.09 -1.08 18.84
N ARG A 7 16.10 -2.41 18.95
CA ARG A 7 17.27 -3.27 18.65
C ARG A 7 17.26 -3.89 17.26
N CYS A 8 16.28 -3.57 16.41
CA CYS A 8 16.11 -4.23 15.11
C CYS A 8 17.16 -3.84 14.04
N GLY A 9 18.13 -2.99 14.38
CA GLY A 9 19.16 -2.49 13.47
C GLY A 9 18.74 -1.29 12.63
N ALA A 10 17.58 -0.70 12.91
CA ALA A 10 17.16 0.55 12.30
C ALA A 10 17.97 1.74 12.84
N GLU A 11 18.12 2.79 12.03
CA GLU A 11 18.62 4.08 12.51
C GLU A 11 17.61 4.69 13.48
N VAL A 12 18.05 4.92 14.72
CA VAL A 12 17.20 5.49 15.76
C VAL A 12 17.40 7.00 15.83
N VAL A 13 16.36 7.75 15.49
CA VAL A 13 16.33 9.20 15.64
C VAL A 13 15.49 9.56 16.86
N VAL A 14 16.08 10.31 17.79
CA VAL A 14 15.42 10.77 19.01
C VAL A 14 15.11 12.26 18.86
N HIS A 15 13.83 12.61 18.90
CA HIS A 15 13.42 14.01 18.93
C HIS A 15 13.95 14.70 20.21
N ALA A 16 14.62 15.83 20.02
CA ALA A 16 15.01 16.75 21.07
C ALA A 16 14.19 18.05 20.95
N TYR A 17 13.77 18.59 22.09
CA TYR A 17 13.15 19.91 22.14
C TYR A 17 14.15 21.00 21.73
N SER A 18 13.66 22.21 21.48
CA SER A 18 14.48 23.37 21.10
C SER A 18 15.55 23.75 22.14
N ASP A 19 15.35 23.35 23.39
CA ASP A 19 16.32 23.52 24.49
C ASP A 19 17.37 22.39 24.56
N GLY A 20 17.35 21.47 23.59
CA GLY A 20 18.27 20.33 23.48
C GLY A 20 17.90 19.13 24.35
N ARG A 21 16.83 19.21 25.16
CA ARG A 21 16.41 18.07 25.98
C ARG A 21 15.78 16.99 25.11
N ALA A 22 16.27 15.76 25.23
CA ALA A 22 15.79 14.58 24.52
C ALA A 22 15.36 13.50 25.52
N PRO A 23 14.11 13.50 26.01
CA PRO A 23 13.67 12.57 27.06
C PRO A 23 13.80 11.09 26.67
N GLY A 24 13.67 10.78 25.38
CA GLY A 24 13.82 9.42 24.86
C GLY A 24 15.27 8.92 24.80
N LEU A 25 16.26 9.81 24.89
CA LEU A 25 17.66 9.47 24.66
C LEU A 25 18.21 8.53 25.72
N ALA A 26 17.90 8.79 26.99
CA ALA A 26 18.36 7.97 28.12
C ALA A 26 17.97 6.50 27.94
N ARG A 27 16.69 6.24 27.60
CA ARG A 27 16.20 4.88 27.36
C ARG A 27 16.94 4.18 26.22
N VAL A 28 17.23 4.89 25.13
CA VAL A 28 17.92 4.29 23.97
C VAL A 28 19.38 3.97 24.31
N GLN A 29 20.04 4.85 25.07
CA GLN A 29 21.39 4.64 25.58
C GLN A 29 21.47 3.47 26.58
N ASP A 30 20.51 3.35 27.50
CA ASP A 30 20.42 2.23 28.46
C ASP A 30 20.27 0.87 27.76
N LEU A 31 19.68 0.86 26.56
CA LEU A 31 19.53 -0.34 25.74
C LEU A 31 20.76 -0.67 24.89
N GLY A 32 21.81 0.17 24.92
CA GLY A 32 23.03 0.04 24.13
C GLY A 32 22.84 0.35 22.65
N VAL A 33 21.80 1.11 22.29
CA VAL A 33 21.47 1.45 20.91
C VAL A 33 22.02 2.83 20.58
N GLU A 34 22.68 2.97 19.43
CA GLU A 34 23.12 4.27 18.93
C GLU A 34 21.92 5.08 18.43
N ALA A 35 21.87 6.36 18.79
CA ALA A 35 20.82 7.25 18.36
C ALA A 35 21.33 8.65 18.00
N VAL A 36 20.68 9.24 16.99
CA VAL A 36 20.91 10.62 16.58
C VAL A 36 19.82 11.50 17.16
N THR A 37 20.20 12.55 17.89
CA THR A 37 19.23 13.54 18.38
C THR A 37 18.85 14.54 17.29
N PHE A 38 17.56 14.81 17.13
CA PHE A 38 17.05 15.77 16.17
C PHE A 38 16.33 16.92 16.89
N PRO A 39 16.99 18.07 17.10
CA PRO A 39 16.40 19.23 17.77
C PRO A 39 15.43 19.96 16.82
N ALA A 40 14.15 19.96 17.14
CA ALA A 40 13.15 20.67 16.34
C ALA A 40 11.95 21.11 17.18
N ALA A 41 11.21 22.10 16.67
CA ALA A 41 9.98 22.56 17.29
C ALA A 41 8.78 21.75 16.78
N GLY A 42 7.92 21.33 17.70
CA GLY A 42 6.70 20.59 17.39
C GLY A 42 6.55 19.33 18.23
N THR A 43 5.61 18.46 17.84
CA THR A 43 5.46 17.15 18.46
C THR A 43 6.43 16.14 17.83
N SER A 44 6.73 15.06 18.54
CA SER A 44 7.60 13.99 18.02
C SER A 44 7.02 13.36 16.75
N GLU A 45 5.70 13.26 16.67
CA GLU A 45 4.96 12.77 15.52
C GLU A 45 5.12 13.69 14.31
N ASP A 46 5.00 15.01 14.50
CA ASP A 46 5.16 15.99 13.42
C ASP A 46 6.54 15.90 12.79
N ILE A 47 7.56 15.85 13.64
CA ILE A 47 8.95 15.77 13.22
C ILE A 47 9.22 14.44 12.52
N ALA A 48 8.68 13.34 13.00
CA ALA A 48 8.80 12.05 12.33
C ALA A 48 8.15 12.08 10.93
N MET A 49 6.98 12.69 10.79
CA MET A 49 6.31 12.82 9.51
C MET A 49 7.06 13.76 8.55
N LEU A 50 7.59 14.88 9.04
CA LEU A 50 8.41 15.80 8.24
C LEU A 50 9.72 15.17 7.80
N LEU A 51 10.39 14.44 8.69
CA LEU A 51 11.61 13.71 8.36
C LEU A 51 11.36 12.65 7.28
N ALA A 52 10.24 11.92 7.37
CA ALA A 52 9.85 10.96 6.34
C ALA A 52 9.58 11.61 4.98
N ASP A 53 8.89 12.77 4.97
CA ASP A 53 8.62 13.52 3.74
C ASP A 53 9.91 14.07 3.10
N GLU A 54 10.82 14.64 3.90
CA GLU A 54 12.13 15.11 3.44
C GLU A 54 13.02 13.97 2.91
N LYS A 55 12.85 12.75 3.43
CA LYS A 55 13.51 11.54 2.91
C LYS A 55 12.84 10.95 1.67
N GLY A 56 11.81 11.61 1.13
CA GLY A 56 11.18 11.23 -0.14
C GLY A 56 10.07 10.20 -0.01
N ALA A 57 9.45 10.06 1.16
CA ALA A 57 8.30 9.18 1.32
C ALA A 57 7.16 9.59 0.36
N SER A 58 6.71 8.64 -0.47
CA SER A 58 5.59 8.84 -1.41
C SER A 58 4.22 8.66 -0.73
N LEU A 59 4.19 7.95 0.39
CA LEU A 59 3.01 7.70 1.23
C LEU A 59 3.46 7.58 2.70
N ILE A 60 2.78 8.31 3.59
CA ILE A 60 2.99 8.25 5.03
C ILE A 60 1.69 7.75 5.65
N VAL A 61 1.77 6.64 6.39
CA VAL A 61 0.62 6.02 7.05
C VAL A 61 0.66 6.31 8.54
N ALA A 62 -0.29 7.09 9.03
CA ALA A 62 -0.45 7.35 10.46
C ALA A 62 -1.20 6.19 11.13
N VAL A 63 -0.54 5.50 12.06
CA VAL A 63 -1.13 4.39 12.84
C VAL A 63 -1.22 4.80 14.31
N GLY A 64 -2.41 4.68 14.91
CA GLY A 64 -2.60 4.97 16.34
C GLY A 64 -2.60 6.45 16.71
N THR A 65 -2.68 7.36 15.73
CA THR A 65 -2.78 8.80 16.01
C THR A 65 -4.19 9.14 16.52
N HIS A 66 -4.30 9.59 17.77
CA HIS A 66 -5.51 10.17 18.34
C HIS A 66 -5.62 11.62 17.90
N ALA A 67 -6.37 11.84 16.83
CA ALA A 67 -6.49 13.15 16.21
C ALA A 67 -7.92 13.34 15.72
N THR A 68 -8.88 13.29 16.64
CA THR A 68 -10.20 13.84 16.32
C THR A 68 -10.12 15.36 16.36
N LEU A 69 -10.84 16.05 15.45
CA LEU A 69 -10.90 17.52 15.42
C LEU A 69 -11.36 18.09 16.78
N VAL A 70 -12.16 17.32 17.52
CA VAL A 70 -12.62 17.65 18.86
C VAL A 70 -11.45 17.66 19.84
N GLU A 71 -10.60 16.63 19.89
CA GLU A 71 -9.37 16.65 20.71
C GLU A 71 -8.40 17.78 20.32
N PHE A 72 -8.45 18.24 19.06
CA PHE A 72 -7.71 19.40 18.58
C PHE A 72 -8.20 20.74 19.11
N LEU A 73 -9.49 20.87 19.34
CA LEU A 73 -10.13 22.10 19.79
C LEU A 73 -10.29 22.14 21.32
N ASP A 74 -10.44 20.98 21.97
CA ASP A 74 -10.69 20.89 23.42
C ASP A 74 -9.45 21.14 24.28
N LYS A 75 -8.24 20.96 23.72
CA LYS A 75 -6.98 21.14 24.44
C LYS A 75 -6.14 22.22 23.76
N GLY A 76 -6.11 23.41 24.34
CA GLY A 76 -5.17 24.50 24.03
C GLY A 76 -3.70 24.18 24.36
N ARG A 77 -3.22 22.99 23.99
CA ARG A 77 -1.86 22.50 24.25
C ARG A 77 -0.88 23.02 23.20
N ALA A 78 0.29 23.47 23.67
CA ALA A 78 1.44 23.75 22.83
C ALA A 78 1.81 22.49 22.03
N GLY A 79 1.80 22.59 20.70
CA GLY A 79 2.03 21.47 19.77
C GLY A 79 0.87 21.19 18.80
N MET A 80 -0.36 21.63 19.10
CA MET A 80 -1.50 21.37 18.20
C MET A 80 -1.42 22.16 16.89
N ALA A 81 -0.86 23.37 16.93
CA ALA A 81 -0.62 24.17 15.73
C ALA A 81 0.43 23.52 14.80
N SER A 82 1.50 22.94 15.36
CA SER A 82 2.51 22.24 14.54
C SER A 82 1.92 21.00 13.87
N THR A 83 1.03 20.27 14.56
CA THR A 83 0.40 19.09 13.97
C THR A 83 -0.56 19.42 12.85
N PHE A 84 -1.36 20.48 13.02
CA PHE A 84 -2.23 20.94 11.95
C PHE A 84 -1.43 21.41 10.72
N LEU A 85 -0.40 22.24 10.92
CA LEU A 85 0.45 22.73 9.83
C LEU A 85 1.23 21.62 9.14
N THR A 86 1.72 20.64 9.89
CA THR A 86 2.42 19.48 9.34
C THR A 86 1.49 18.66 8.46
N ARG A 87 0.26 18.40 8.91
CA ARG A 87 -0.74 17.70 8.09
C ARG A 87 -1.10 18.46 6.81
N LEU A 88 -1.22 19.80 6.88
CA LEU A 88 -1.42 20.62 5.68
C LEU A 88 -0.24 20.55 4.71
N ARG A 89 1.00 20.60 5.21
CA ARG A 89 2.21 20.50 4.39
C ARG A 89 2.31 19.15 3.66
N LEU A 90 2.01 18.06 4.36
CA LEU A 90 2.07 16.70 3.80
C LEU A 90 0.92 16.42 2.82
N GLY A 91 -0.21 17.11 2.99
CA GLY A 91 -1.35 17.06 2.08
C GLY A 91 -1.81 15.63 1.79
N GLY A 92 -1.94 15.30 0.50
CA GLY A 92 -2.41 13.98 0.06
C GLY A 92 -1.45 12.81 0.29
N LYS A 93 -0.21 13.06 0.75
CA LYS A 93 0.75 11.99 1.07
C LYS A 93 0.45 11.31 2.40
N LEU A 94 -0.28 11.98 3.30
CA LEU A 94 -0.59 11.46 4.63
C LEU A 94 -1.96 10.76 4.63
N VAL A 95 -1.97 9.49 5.01
CA VAL A 95 -3.18 8.66 5.08
C VAL A 95 -3.30 8.00 6.45
N ASP A 96 -4.50 7.95 7.01
CA ASP A 96 -4.77 7.19 8.24
C ASP A 96 -4.76 5.68 7.96
N ALA A 97 -4.21 4.88 8.86
CA ALA A 97 -4.18 3.42 8.75
C ALA A 97 -5.55 2.80 8.43
N LYS A 98 -6.64 3.37 8.97
CA LYS A 98 -8.02 2.95 8.67
C LYS A 98 -8.38 3.19 7.19
N GLY A 99 -7.87 4.28 6.61
CA GLY A 99 -8.04 4.66 5.20
C GLY A 99 -7.23 3.80 4.24
N VAL A 100 -6.08 3.25 4.65
CA VAL A 100 -5.23 2.40 3.79
C VAL A 100 -5.99 1.17 3.27
N SER A 101 -6.75 0.51 4.14
CA SER A 101 -7.58 -0.65 3.76
C SER A 101 -8.64 -0.31 2.70
N ARG A 102 -9.10 0.94 2.65
CA ARG A 102 -10.10 1.42 1.67
C ARG A 102 -9.48 1.90 0.37
N LEU A 103 -8.22 2.34 0.40
CA LEU A 103 -7.46 2.75 -0.79
C LEU A 103 -6.79 1.56 -1.50
N TYR A 104 -6.59 0.44 -0.80
CA TYR A 104 -6.06 -0.77 -1.41
C TYR A 104 -7.10 -1.45 -2.29
N ARG A 105 -7.07 -1.15 -3.60
CA ARG A 105 -7.78 -1.96 -4.59
C ARG A 105 -6.92 -3.18 -4.94
N PRO A 106 -7.40 -4.42 -4.75
CA PRO A 106 -6.66 -5.59 -5.21
C PRO A 106 -6.48 -5.47 -6.72
N ARG A 107 -5.23 -5.34 -7.18
CA ARG A 107 -4.89 -5.49 -8.59
C ARG A 107 -4.87 -6.98 -8.88
N ILE A 108 -5.84 -7.45 -9.65
CA ILE A 108 -5.79 -8.81 -10.19
C ILE A 108 -4.58 -8.87 -11.12
N SER A 109 -3.64 -9.76 -10.84
CA SER A 109 -2.46 -9.94 -11.68
C SER A 109 -2.88 -10.40 -13.07
N ASN A 110 -2.33 -9.80 -14.12
CA ASN A 110 -2.55 -10.25 -15.50
C ASN A 110 -2.19 -11.74 -15.66
N ALA A 111 -1.20 -12.23 -14.91
CA ALA A 111 -0.85 -13.65 -14.90
C ALA A 111 -1.96 -14.52 -14.29
N ALA A 112 -2.65 -14.04 -13.25
CA ALA A 112 -3.79 -14.76 -12.67
C ALA A 112 -4.96 -14.82 -13.65
N LEU A 113 -5.22 -13.73 -14.39
CA LEU A 113 -6.23 -13.73 -15.45
C LEU A 113 -5.85 -14.68 -16.59
N PHE A 114 -4.58 -14.70 -17.00
CA PHE A 114 -4.09 -15.60 -18.04
C PHE A 114 -4.16 -17.07 -17.62
N LEU A 115 -3.78 -17.40 -16.38
CA LEU A 115 -3.93 -18.74 -15.82
C LEU A 115 -5.41 -19.17 -15.74
N LEU A 116 -6.31 -18.24 -15.40
CA LEU A 116 -7.75 -18.52 -15.39
C LEU A 116 -8.25 -18.88 -16.79
N VAL A 117 -7.82 -18.15 -17.83
CA VAL A 117 -8.16 -18.45 -19.23
C VAL A 117 -7.60 -19.81 -19.64
N ILE A 118 -6.35 -20.12 -19.32
CA ILE A 118 -5.75 -21.43 -19.61
C ILE A 118 -6.52 -22.54 -18.89
N ALA A 119 -6.87 -22.35 -17.62
CA ALA A 119 -7.63 -23.34 -16.85
C ALA A 119 -9.01 -23.60 -17.48
N ALA A 120 -9.70 -22.54 -17.93
CA ALA A 120 -10.97 -22.66 -18.63
C ALA A 120 -10.82 -23.43 -19.97
N LEU A 121 -9.80 -23.11 -20.77
CA LEU A 121 -9.52 -23.82 -22.01
C LEU A 121 -9.17 -25.29 -21.76
N ALA A 122 -8.34 -25.58 -20.76
CA ALA A 122 -7.99 -26.94 -20.37
C ALA A 122 -9.22 -27.75 -19.94
N ALA A 123 -10.13 -27.14 -19.18
CA ALA A 123 -11.38 -27.76 -18.79
C ALA A 123 -12.28 -28.08 -20.00
N ILE A 124 -12.37 -27.19 -20.99
CA ILE A 124 -13.10 -27.44 -22.25
C ILE A 124 -12.48 -28.61 -23.01
N VAL A 125 -11.15 -28.61 -23.18
CA VAL A 125 -10.44 -29.70 -23.87
C VAL A 125 -10.64 -31.04 -23.16
N ALA A 126 -10.54 -31.06 -21.83
CA ALA A 126 -10.78 -32.26 -21.04
C ALA A 126 -12.22 -32.76 -21.18
N ALA A 127 -13.22 -31.87 -21.15
CA ALA A 127 -14.62 -32.21 -21.35
C ALA A 127 -14.88 -32.80 -22.73
N LEU A 128 -14.29 -32.22 -23.79
CA LEU A 128 -14.37 -32.75 -25.15
C LEU A 128 -13.69 -34.12 -25.27
N ALA A 129 -12.53 -34.31 -24.64
CA ALA A 129 -11.79 -35.58 -24.71
C ALA A 129 -12.54 -36.76 -24.06
N VAL A 130 -13.33 -36.50 -23.02
CA VAL A 130 -14.11 -37.53 -22.29
C VAL A 130 -15.47 -37.78 -22.96
N SER A 131 -15.95 -36.87 -23.81
CA SER A 131 -17.27 -36.97 -24.43
C SER A 131 -17.26 -37.87 -25.68
N THR A 132 -18.02 -38.97 -25.64
CA THR A 132 -18.07 -40.01 -26.69
C THR A 132 -18.55 -39.58 -28.10
N PRO A 133 -19.24 -38.44 -28.34
CA PRO A 133 -19.48 -37.94 -29.69
C PRO A 133 -18.59 -36.74 -30.06
N ALA A 134 -17.37 -36.61 -29.52
CA ALA A 134 -16.46 -35.51 -29.83
C ALA A 134 -16.13 -35.35 -31.33
N LEU A 135 -16.13 -36.45 -32.09
CA LEU A 135 -15.91 -36.43 -33.54
C LEU A 135 -17.06 -35.73 -34.31
N ALA A 136 -18.31 -35.81 -33.82
CA ALA A 136 -19.45 -35.16 -34.46
C ALA A 136 -19.44 -33.63 -34.25
N TRP A 137 -19.02 -33.17 -33.06
CA TRP A 137 -18.90 -31.73 -32.76
C TRP A 137 -17.72 -31.07 -33.48
N LEU A 138 -16.60 -31.78 -33.68
CA LEU A 138 -15.47 -31.29 -34.45
C LEU A 138 -15.81 -31.06 -35.93
N GLN A 139 -16.67 -31.91 -36.51
CA GLN A 139 -17.17 -31.71 -37.88
C GLN A 139 -18.03 -30.45 -37.98
N ILE A 140 -18.98 -30.26 -37.05
CA ILE A 140 -19.82 -29.05 -37.02
C ILE A 140 -18.99 -27.78 -36.82
N PHE A 141 -17.97 -27.83 -35.95
CA PHE A 141 -17.08 -26.69 -35.75
C PHE A 141 -16.22 -26.38 -36.99
N ARG A 142 -15.71 -27.42 -37.66
CA ARG A 142 -14.96 -27.26 -38.91
C ARG A 142 -15.84 -26.68 -40.01
N ASP A 143 -17.06 -27.18 -40.15
CA ASP A 143 -18.01 -26.68 -41.15
C ASP A 143 -18.41 -25.22 -40.87
N ALA A 144 -18.59 -24.85 -39.59
CA ALA A 144 -18.87 -23.47 -39.18
C ALA A 144 -17.66 -22.54 -39.40
N TRP A 145 -16.45 -23.02 -39.16
CA TRP A 145 -15.22 -22.28 -39.40
C TRP A 145 -14.98 -22.05 -40.89
N ASP A 146 -15.10 -23.09 -41.70
CA ASP A 146 -14.95 -23.00 -43.14
C ASP A 146 -16.03 -22.05 -43.71
N SER A 147 -17.28 -22.15 -43.25
CA SER A 147 -18.34 -21.19 -43.64
C SER A 147 -18.05 -19.75 -43.24
N PHE A 148 -17.43 -19.53 -42.08
CA PHE A 148 -17.04 -18.19 -41.61
C PHE A 148 -15.88 -17.61 -42.44
N VAL A 149 -14.90 -18.43 -42.79
CA VAL A 149 -13.78 -18.03 -43.66
C VAL A 149 -14.29 -17.72 -45.06
N PHE A 150 -15.17 -18.56 -45.63
CA PHE A 150 -15.79 -18.29 -46.93
C PHE A 150 -16.63 -17.01 -46.91
N TRP A 151 -17.40 -16.76 -45.85
CA TRP A 151 -18.14 -15.50 -45.68
C TRP A 151 -17.21 -14.28 -45.60
N LEU A 152 -16.07 -14.40 -44.92
CA LEU A 152 -15.05 -13.36 -44.89
C LEU A 152 -14.42 -13.12 -46.26
N GLU A 153 -14.07 -14.18 -46.99
CA GLU A 153 -13.50 -14.07 -48.34
C GLU A 153 -14.48 -13.45 -49.34
N ASP A 154 -15.78 -13.78 -49.25
CA ASP A 154 -16.85 -13.23 -50.09
C ASP A 154 -17.13 -11.73 -49.79
N ILE A 155 -16.86 -11.27 -48.56
CA ILE A 155 -16.97 -9.85 -48.19
C ILE A 155 -15.80 -9.00 -48.68
N PHE A 156 -14.65 -9.61 -48.92
CA PHE A 156 -13.43 -8.92 -49.35
C PHE A 156 -13.09 -9.12 -50.84
N SER A 157 -13.96 -9.80 -51.61
CA SER A 157 -13.95 -9.83 -53.08
C SER A 157 -14.97 -8.86 -53.69
#